data_AF-A0A5K1JUV3-F1
#
_entry.id   AF-A0A5K1JUV3-F1
#
_cell.length_a   1.000
_cell.length_b   1.000
_cell.length_c   1.000
_cell.angle_alpha   90.00
_cell.angle_beta   90.00
_cell.angle_gamma   90.00
#
_symmetry.space_group_name_H-M   'P 1'
#
loop_
_entity.id
_entity.type
_entity.pdbx_description
1 polymer ?
#
loop_
_entity_poly.entity_id
_entity_poly.type
_entity_poly.pdbx_seq_one_letter_code
_entity_poly.pdbx_strand_id
1 'polypeptide(L)'
;MSNAISGPVSFGLIPKEHWYQPDWIDEEKAAASRAQMVAENVVYGGSVSYRNMCRFNSGFFYRHPLVQNYKWYWRVEYVLFQSSLDAIVLYQSRPG
;
A
#
# COMPACT_ATOMS: atom_id res chain seq x y z
N MET A 1 22.33 -7.93 -14.18
CA MET A 1 21.66 -6.61 -14.24
C MET A 1 20.23 -6.86 -14.66
N SER A 2 19.23 -6.25 -14.02
CA SER A 2 17.84 -6.37 -14.47
C SER A 2 17.64 -5.59 -15.77
N ASN A 3 17.04 -6.20 -16.79
CA ASN A 3 16.83 -5.58 -18.11
C ASN A 3 15.83 -4.40 -18.11
N ALA A 4 15.19 -4.10 -16.98
CA ALA A 4 14.10 -3.11 -16.88
C ALA A 4 14.52 -1.75 -16.31
N ILE A 5 15.66 -1.66 -15.60
CA ILE A 5 16.06 -0.45 -14.88
C ILE A 5 17.57 -0.22 -14.93
N SER A 6 17.98 1.04 -14.86
CA SER A 6 19.38 1.48 -14.75
C SER A 6 19.76 2.00 -13.35
N GLY A 7 18.79 2.19 -12.45
CA GLY A 7 18.98 2.72 -11.11
C GLY A 7 19.09 1.65 -10.00
N PRO A 8 19.42 2.06 -8.76
CA PRO A 8 19.45 1.15 -7.62
C PRO A 8 18.06 0.62 -7.28
N VAL A 9 17.98 -0.64 -6.86
CA VAL A 9 16.73 -1.27 -6.40
C VAL A 9 16.94 -1.99 -5.09
N SER A 10 15.90 -1.96 -4.26
CA SER A 10 15.84 -2.66 -2.99
C SER A 10 14.49 -3.36 -2.88
N PHE A 11 14.52 -4.60 -2.37
CA PHE A 11 13.32 -5.38 -2.08
C PHE A 11 13.18 -5.50 -0.57
N GLY A 12 12.02 -5.10 -0.05
CA GLY A 12 11.69 -5.18 1.37
C GLY A 12 10.54 -6.13 1.60
N LEU A 13 10.63 -6.91 2.67
CA LEU A 13 9.48 -7.65 3.19
C LEU A 13 8.72 -6.78 4.19
N ILE A 14 7.41 -6.71 4.02
CA ILE A 14 6.54 -6.00 4.97
C ILE A 14 6.59 -6.75 6.31
N PRO A 15 6.92 -6.08 7.43
CA PRO A 15 6.85 -6.69 8.76
C PRO A 15 5.45 -7.25 9.04
N LYS A 16 5.38 -8.39 9.73
CA LYS A 16 4.10 -9.07 10.00
C LYS A 16 3.11 -8.16 10.72
N GLU A 17 3.59 -7.36 11.65
CA GLU A 17 2.82 -6.45 12.50
C GLU A 17 2.16 -5.33 11.69
N HIS A 18 2.77 -4.96 10.56
CA HIS A 18 2.28 -3.94 9.64
C HIS A 18 1.30 -4.50 8.59
N TRP A 19 1.34 -5.81 8.33
CA TRP A 19 0.50 -6.46 7.33
C TRP A 19 -0.73 -7.12 7.93
N TYR A 20 -0.52 -7.98 8.93
CA TYR A 20 -1.59 -8.77 9.51
C TYR A 20 -2.43 -7.94 10.48
N GLN A 21 -3.67 -8.40 10.62
CA GLN A 21 -4.64 -7.83 11.54
C GLN A 21 -4.12 -7.98 12.97
N PRO A 22 -4.20 -6.93 13.80
CA PRO A 22 -3.72 -7.00 15.18
C PRO A 22 -4.71 -7.78 16.06
N ASP A 23 -4.21 -8.30 17.18
CA ASP A 23 -4.94 -9.23 18.05
C ASP A 23 -6.21 -8.63 18.70
N TRP A 24 -6.32 -7.30 18.75
CA TRP A 24 -7.51 -6.63 19.30
C TRP A 24 -8.68 -6.55 18.32
N ILE A 25 -8.54 -7.05 17.09
CA ILE A 25 -9.67 -7.13 16.16
C ILE A 25 -10.37 -8.47 16.34
N ASP A 26 -11.67 -8.40 16.61
CA ASP A 26 -12.57 -9.54 16.59
C ASP A 26 -12.71 -10.09 15.17
N GLU A 27 -12.15 -11.27 14.94
CA GLU A 27 -12.13 -11.91 13.63
C GLU A 27 -13.50 -12.47 13.22
N GLU A 28 -14.36 -12.85 14.17
CA GLU A 28 -15.73 -13.31 13.85
C GLU A 28 -16.57 -12.15 13.33
N LYS A 29 -16.47 -10.99 14.00
CA LYS A 29 -17.12 -9.75 13.55
C LYS A 29 -16.57 -9.28 12.20
N ALA A 30 -15.25 -9.35 12.01
CA ALA A 30 -14.63 -8.99 10.74
C ALA A 30 -15.07 -9.92 9.61
N ALA A 31 -15.17 -11.23 9.87
CA ALA A 31 -15.66 -12.22 8.91
C ALA A 31 -17.13 -11.99 8.53
N ALA A 32 -17.99 -11.70 9.50
CA ALA A 32 -19.40 -11.38 9.25
C ALA A 32 -19.56 -10.14 8.36
N SER A 33 -18.81 -9.06 8.65
CA SER A 33 -18.82 -7.85 7.82
C SER A 33 -18.31 -8.12 6.40
N ARG A 34 -17.26 -8.95 6.24
CA ARG A 34 -16.78 -9.37 4.93
C ARG A 34 -17.82 -10.18 4.16
N ALA A 35 -18.56 -11.07 4.82
CA ALA A 35 -19.64 -11.84 4.20
C ALA A 35 -20.78 -10.91 3.72
N GLN A 36 -21.15 -9.90 4.52
CA GLN A 36 -22.12 -8.88 4.11
C GLN A 36 -21.65 -8.10 2.88
N MET A 37 -20.39 -7.66 2.85
CA MET A 37 -19.82 -6.95 1.69
C MET A 37 -19.83 -7.81 0.42
N VAL A 38 -19.66 -9.13 0.54
CA VAL A 38 -19.81 -10.06 -0.60
C VAL A 38 -21.26 -10.11 -1.07
N ALA A 39 -22.23 -10.21 -0.16
CA ALA A 39 -23.65 -10.24 -0.49
C ALA A 39 -24.12 -8.93 -1.17
N GLU A 40 -23.53 -7.80 -0.79
CA GLU A 40 -23.77 -6.48 -1.38
C GLU A 40 -23.00 -6.24 -2.69
N ASN A 41 -22.30 -7.25 -3.22
CA ASN A 41 -21.48 -7.17 -4.44
C ASN A 41 -20.37 -6.09 -4.37
N VAL A 42 -19.84 -5.82 -3.18
CA VAL A 42 -18.70 -4.91 -3.02
C VAL A 42 -17.46 -5.58 -3.61
N VAL A 43 -16.79 -4.88 -4.54
CA VAL A 43 -15.57 -5.37 -5.18
C VAL A 43 -14.50 -5.65 -4.12
N TYR A 44 -13.92 -6.85 -4.17
CA TYR A 44 -12.98 -7.38 -3.16
C TYR A 44 -13.54 -7.43 -1.72
N GLY A 45 -14.87 -7.41 -1.57
CA GLY A 45 -15.62 -7.43 -0.31
C GLY A 45 -15.07 -8.42 0.72
N GLY A 46 -14.87 -9.66 0.28
CA GLY A 46 -14.40 -10.78 1.11
C GLY A 46 -12.88 -10.94 1.21
N SER A 47 -12.07 -10.14 0.52
CA SER A 47 -10.62 -10.36 0.43
C SER A 47 -9.85 -9.80 1.62
N VAL A 48 -9.36 -10.69 2.50
CA VAL A 48 -8.52 -10.30 3.65
C VAL A 48 -7.22 -9.63 3.19
N SER A 49 -6.56 -10.15 2.16
CA SER A 49 -5.32 -9.56 1.64
C SER A 49 -5.54 -8.15 1.07
N TYR A 50 -6.71 -7.90 0.48
CA TYR A 50 -7.08 -6.56 0.01
C TYR A 50 -7.28 -5.60 1.20
N ARG A 51 -7.92 -6.04 2.28
CA ARG A 51 -8.05 -5.23 3.51
C ARG A 51 -6.69 -4.94 4.15
N ASN A 52 -5.80 -5.92 4.19
CA ASN A 52 -4.43 -5.74 4.68
C ASN A 52 -3.65 -4.74 3.82
N MET A 53 -3.77 -4.83 2.49
CA MET A 53 -3.17 -3.87 1.55
C MET A 53 -3.69 -2.45 1.77
N CYS A 54 -5.00 -2.28 1.96
CA CYS A 54 -5.59 -0.98 2.29
C CYS A 54 -5.02 -0.43 3.60
N ARG A 55 -5.01 -1.23 4.69
CA ARG A 55 -4.44 -0.84 6.00
C ARG A 55 -2.97 -0.44 5.88
N PHE A 56 -2.18 -1.23 5.15
CA PHE A 56 -0.76 -0.97 4.95
C PHE A 56 -0.54 0.37 4.25
N ASN A 57 -1.23 0.62 3.14
CA ASN A 57 -1.10 1.86 2.38
C ASN A 57 -1.64 3.09 3.12
N SER A 58 -2.66 2.94 3.96
CA SER A 58 -3.22 4.05 4.74
C SER A 58 -2.38 4.43 5.97
N GLY A 59 -1.61 3.50 6.55
CA GLY A 59 -1.00 3.73 7.88
C GLY A 59 0.44 3.25 8.10
N PHE A 60 0.97 2.35 7.28
CA PHE A 60 2.23 1.66 7.56
C PHE A 60 3.30 1.78 6.47
N PHE A 61 2.92 2.06 5.21
CA PHE A 61 3.88 2.14 4.11
C PHE A 61 5.05 3.09 4.43
N TYR A 62 4.75 4.33 4.85
CA TYR A 62 5.77 5.34 5.18
C TYR A 62 6.63 4.99 6.42
N ARG A 63 6.24 3.96 7.18
CA ARG A 63 6.99 3.47 8.35
C ARG A 63 7.98 2.37 7.97
N HIS A 64 7.95 1.84 6.75
CA HIS A 64 8.83 0.76 6.33
C HIS A 64 10.31 1.25 6.33
N PRO A 65 11.28 0.50 6.89
CA PRO A 65 12.66 0.96 7.04
C PRO A 65 13.30 1.47 5.74
N LEU A 66 13.00 0.81 4.61
CA LEU A 66 13.50 1.23 3.29
C LEU A 66 12.99 2.59 2.82
N VAL A 67 11.85 3.08 3.31
CA VAL A 67 11.28 4.36 2.85
C VAL A 67 11.45 5.48 3.89
N GLN A 68 11.86 5.18 5.12
CA GLN A 68 11.99 6.18 6.19
C GLN A 68 13.00 7.28 5.88
N ASN A 69 14.02 6.99 5.08
CA ASN A 69 15.02 7.97 4.66
C ASN A 69 14.53 8.89 3.52
N TYR A 70 13.30 8.70 3.05
CA TYR A 70 12.74 9.45 1.92
C TYR A 70 11.57 10.32 2.35
N LYS A 71 11.60 11.57 1.92
CA LYS A 71 10.53 12.55 2.16
C LYS A 71 9.39 12.42 1.15
N TRP A 72 9.71 11.97 -0.06
CA TRP A 72 8.81 11.87 -1.19
C TRP A 72 8.85 10.44 -1.74
N TYR A 73 7.69 9.95 -2.16
CA TYR A 73 7.57 8.68 -2.87
C TYR A 73 6.56 8.83 -4.00
N TRP A 74 6.79 8.10 -5.08
CA TRP A 74 5.80 7.89 -6.12
C TRP A 74 5.34 6.44 -6.04
N ARG A 75 4.08 6.23 -5.63
CA ARG A 75 3.46 4.91 -5.65
C ARG A 75 3.11 4.53 -7.09
N VAL A 76 3.65 3.40 -7.55
CA VAL A 76 3.38 2.83 -8.87
C VAL A 76 2.69 1.48 -8.68
N GLU A 77 1.63 1.25 -9.45
CA GLU A 77 0.96 -0.04 -9.60
C GLU A 77 1.12 -0.49 -11.06
N TYR A 78 0.60 -1.66 -11.43
CA TYR A 78 0.64 -2.11 -12.84
C TYR A 78 -0.26 -1.23 -13.73
N VAL A 79 0.31 -0.16 -14.30
CA VAL A 79 -0.36 0.81 -15.16
C VAL A 79 0.48 1.12 -16.41
N LEU A 80 -0.18 1.58 -17.49
CA LEU A 80 0.51 2.17 -18.64
C LEU A 80 0.72 3.67 -18.43
N PHE A 81 1.93 4.14 -18.70
CA PHE A 81 2.22 5.57 -18.86
C PHE A 81 2.19 5.90 -20.36
N GLN A 82 1.35 6.86 -20.75
CA GLN A 82 1.12 7.18 -22.16
C GLN A 82 1.96 8.35 -22.68
N SER A 83 2.68 9.04 -21.80
CA SER A 83 3.41 10.27 -22.14
C SER A 83 4.70 10.39 -21.34
N SER A 84 5.68 11.10 -21.91
CA SER A 84 6.92 11.45 -21.23
C SER A 84 6.67 12.53 -20.18
N LEU A 85 7.50 12.53 -19.14
CA LEU A 85 7.56 13.60 -18.14
C LEU A 85 8.89 14.32 -18.26
N ASP A 86 8.83 15.63 -18.49
CA ASP A 86 10.02 16.47 -18.59
C ASP A 86 10.43 17.06 -17.22
N ALA A 87 9.50 17.09 -16.25
CA ALA A 87 9.75 17.53 -14.89
C ALA A 87 8.83 16.83 -13.88
N ILE A 88 9.37 16.58 -12.67
CA ILE A 88 8.59 16.15 -11.51
C ILE A 88 8.48 17.35 -10.56
N VAL A 89 7.25 17.81 -10.30
CA VAL A 89 7.00 18.89 -9.34
C VAL A 89 6.60 18.29 -8.00
N LEU A 90 7.40 18.56 -6.96
CA LEU A 90 7.18 18.08 -5.59
C LEU A 90 6.76 19.25 -4.70
N TYR A 91 5.55 19.19 -4.15
CA TYR A 91 5.04 20.21 -3.24
C TYR A 91 5.05 19.71 -1.80
N GLN A 92 5.67 20.50 -0.90
CA GLN A 92 5.52 20.32 0.54
C GLN A 92 4.45 21.24 1.08
N SER A 93 3.37 20.66 1.62
CA SER A 93 2.48 21.41 2.49
C SER A 93 3.30 21.91 3.69
N ARG A 94 3.17 23.21 3.99
CA ARG A 94 3.85 23.82 5.15
C ARG A 94 3.37 23.12 6.44
N PRO A 95 4.22 22.95 7.45
CA PRO A 95 3.76 22.58 8.78
C PRO A 95 2.78 23.65 9.28
N GLY A 96 1.60 23.24 9.73
CA GLY A 96 0.71 24.06 10.54
C GLY A 96 1.15 24.10 11.99
#